data_AF-A0A6I8M4J9-F1
#
_entry.id   AF-A0A6I8M4J9-F1
#
_cell.length_a   1.000
_cell.length_b   1.000
_cell.length_c   1.000
_cell.angle_alpha   90.00
_cell.angle_beta   90.00
_cell.angle_gamma   90.00
#
_symmetry.space_group_name_H-M   'P 1'
#
loop_
_entity.id
_entity.type
_entity.pdbx_description
1 polymer ?
#
loop_
_entity_poly.entity_id
_entity_poly.type
_entity_poly.pdbx_seq_one_letter_code
_entity_poly.pdbx_strand_id
1 'polypeptide(L)'
;MPSTPTTKSQVQAYKFVLRRMQSALVRRDAVMLHDPMRTHTRATIVGVVLGALGMIVFVVWGLLSPAPSVPEAGGIVIGEQSGTVYVVMGNPKTLVPTFNLASARLLLLAQQKNSSTGNNPGAAPAAAPAPASPAAVKNPTVVSDEQLKDIPRGKLTGIPDGPQLIPTDSQRITPNWAVCDQVLLDPTQPNPDIGKTETSVFGGVAPSALGTELGEKEALLAAADNGKTYLIYRLPSTQNRPNANTVRAEIDTSDSHNAVSTALQLLNQKPRKITQGLLNAIPEVPRLTPPVIADGAPPADLDGLAAGDVFSTQPTGEQPQYWAITTAGIQQVSQAVADVMRVAKHGSASELRTLGLDKLSGIRVLRAGDPDYIQVDDFPRSVPTVLDATKNSAVACLGWSVVGEGDNRDGHTSVYIDTLLPGQNSHGAKFATTKVTTPGPNRVPINGFYLQPGFGAVVQSATGKASFGKGAIQLISDRGIRYSVPDAATADAIGLNNRQPAPESIIGLLPTGASLNTQDVLKQFDSVPIDPNAGTFPVATPQAGG
;
A
#
# COMPACT_ATOMS: atom_id res chain seq x y z
N MET A 1 -12.27 83.34 -33.25
CA MET A 1 -12.29 82.54 -34.48
C MET A 1 -13.28 81.40 -34.28
N PRO A 2 -14.29 81.20 -35.14
CA PRO A 2 -15.26 80.14 -34.97
C PRO A 2 -14.58 78.77 -35.16
N SER A 3 -14.70 77.90 -34.17
CA SER A 3 -14.30 76.49 -34.25
C SER A 3 -15.19 75.81 -35.30
N THR A 4 -14.69 75.65 -36.52
CA THR A 4 -15.38 74.86 -37.54
C THR A 4 -15.26 73.38 -37.17
N PRO A 5 -16.38 72.67 -36.94
CA PRO A 5 -16.32 71.25 -36.58
C PRO A 5 -15.74 70.46 -37.76
N THR A 6 -14.77 69.61 -37.48
CA THR A 6 -14.16 68.74 -38.49
C THR A 6 -15.23 67.85 -39.12
N THR A 7 -15.34 67.89 -40.44
CA THR A 7 -16.36 67.09 -41.15
C THR A 7 -15.95 65.62 -41.22
N LYS A 8 -16.92 64.70 -41.30
CA LYS A 8 -16.65 63.25 -41.42
C LYS A 8 -15.69 62.94 -42.57
N SER A 9 -15.80 63.68 -43.67
CA SER A 9 -14.92 63.56 -44.84
C SER A 9 -13.48 63.97 -44.53
N GLN A 10 -13.26 65.06 -43.78
CA GLN A 10 -11.93 65.48 -43.34
C GLN A 10 -11.28 64.44 -42.41
N VAL A 11 -12.03 63.87 -41.46
CA VAL A 11 -11.54 62.82 -40.57
C VAL A 11 -11.19 61.54 -41.34
N GLN A 12 -12.01 61.17 -42.33
CA GLN A 12 -11.74 60.00 -43.18
C GLN A 12 -10.52 60.20 -44.06
N ALA A 13 -10.36 61.38 -44.68
CA ALA A 13 -9.20 61.71 -45.48
C ALA A 13 -7.91 61.70 -44.64
N TYR A 14 -7.94 62.31 -43.45
CA TYR A 14 -6.81 62.28 -42.52
C TYR A 14 -6.43 60.86 -42.09
N LYS A 15 -7.41 60.03 -41.71
CA LYS A 15 -7.18 58.62 -41.36
C LYS A 15 -6.62 57.82 -42.55
N PHE A 16 -7.05 58.11 -43.78
CA PHE A 16 -6.53 57.47 -44.98
C PHE A 16 -5.04 57.82 -45.20
N VAL A 17 -4.67 59.10 -45.07
CA VAL A 17 -3.26 59.53 -45.19
C VAL A 17 -2.39 58.88 -44.13
N LEU A 18 -2.83 58.86 -42.86
CA LEU A 18 -2.10 58.18 -41.79
C LEU A 18 -1.90 56.69 -42.07
N ARG A 19 -2.92 56.00 -42.55
CA ARG A 19 -2.81 54.57 -42.91
C ARG A 19 -1.83 54.33 -44.05
N ARG A 20 -1.82 55.21 -45.06
CA ARG A 20 -0.87 55.13 -46.17
C ARG A 20 0.58 55.33 -45.69
N MET A 21 0.80 56.28 -44.77
CA MET A 21 2.11 56.47 -44.12
C MET A 21 2.54 55.25 -43.31
N GLN A 22 1.62 54.67 -42.52
CA GLN A 22 1.89 53.47 -41.72
C GLN A 22 2.19 52.24 -42.60
N SER A 23 1.45 52.05 -43.70
CA SER A 23 1.72 50.98 -44.68
C SER A 23 3.09 51.14 -45.33
N ALA A 24 3.44 52.35 -45.76
CA ALA A 24 4.74 52.63 -46.36
C ALA A 24 5.89 52.38 -45.37
N LEU A 25 5.73 52.74 -44.10
CA LEU A 25 6.74 52.52 -43.06
C LEU A 25 6.94 51.03 -42.75
N VAL A 26 5.85 50.28 -42.56
CA VAL A 26 5.91 48.87 -42.13
C VAL A 26 6.21 47.92 -43.28
N ARG A 27 5.70 48.19 -44.48
CA ARG A 27 5.73 47.26 -45.62
C ARG A 27 6.49 47.76 -46.84
N ARG A 28 7.05 48.99 -46.80
CA ARG A 28 7.68 49.65 -47.96
C ARG A 28 6.78 49.76 -49.20
N ASP A 29 5.47 49.64 -49.05
CA ASP A 29 4.51 49.77 -50.15
C ASP A 29 3.37 50.74 -49.78
N ALA A 30 3.13 51.69 -50.69
CA ALA A 30 2.12 52.73 -50.59
C ALA A 30 0.86 52.43 -51.41
N VAL A 31 0.88 51.37 -52.24
CA VAL A 31 -0.27 50.93 -53.05
C VAL A 31 -1.14 50.00 -52.22
N MET A 32 -2.21 50.53 -51.63
CA MET A 32 -3.12 49.77 -50.77
C MET A 32 -4.08 48.87 -51.58
N LEU A 33 -3.56 47.88 -52.32
CA LEU A 33 -4.39 46.95 -53.10
C LEU A 33 -5.16 45.98 -52.19
N HIS A 34 -4.56 45.57 -51.06
CA HIS A 34 -5.18 44.83 -49.97
C HIS A 34 -4.74 45.46 -48.65
N ASP A 35 -5.66 45.67 -47.69
CA ASP A 35 -5.37 46.24 -46.37
C ASP A 35 -5.45 45.15 -45.27
N PRO A 36 -4.42 44.30 -45.13
CA PRO A 36 -4.41 43.23 -44.12
C PRO A 36 -4.30 43.77 -42.70
N MET A 37 -3.78 44.99 -42.51
CA MET A 37 -3.73 45.62 -41.18
C MET A 37 -5.15 45.90 -40.67
N ARG A 38 -6.06 46.34 -41.55
CA ARG A 38 -7.49 46.47 -41.23
C ARG A 38 -8.13 45.14 -40.84
N THR A 39 -7.73 44.03 -41.45
CA THR A 39 -8.21 42.70 -41.09
C THR A 39 -7.72 42.29 -39.69
N HIS A 40 -6.43 42.49 -39.39
CA HIS A 40 -5.89 42.22 -38.04
C HIS A 40 -6.53 43.11 -36.97
N THR A 41 -6.64 44.42 -37.17
CA THR A 41 -7.27 45.33 -36.20
C THR A 41 -8.74 44.98 -35.99
N ARG A 42 -9.49 44.63 -37.05
CA ARG A 42 -10.88 44.17 -36.92
C ARG A 42 -10.95 42.84 -36.16
N ALA A 43 -10.05 41.89 -36.43
CA ALA A 43 -9.99 40.62 -35.73
C ALA A 43 -9.69 40.82 -34.23
N THR A 44 -8.76 41.71 -33.86
CA THR A 44 -8.47 42.06 -32.46
C THR A 44 -9.67 42.74 -31.79
N ILE A 45 -10.32 43.69 -32.45
CA ILE A 45 -11.52 44.35 -31.89
C ILE A 45 -12.64 43.33 -31.68
N VAL A 46 -12.89 42.45 -32.65
CA VAL A 46 -13.89 41.38 -32.52
C VAL A 46 -13.50 40.44 -31.38
N GLY A 47 -12.22 40.08 -31.24
CA GLY A 47 -11.72 39.28 -30.12
C GLY A 47 -11.95 39.94 -28.76
N VAL A 48 -11.68 41.24 -28.64
CA VAL A 48 -11.94 42.01 -27.42
C VAL A 48 -13.43 42.07 -27.09
N VAL A 49 -14.29 42.30 -28.09
CA VAL A 49 -15.75 42.33 -27.90
C VAL A 49 -16.27 40.96 -27.47
N LEU A 50 -15.80 39.88 -28.08
CA LEU A 50 -16.16 38.51 -27.69
C LEU A 50 -15.65 38.17 -26.28
N GLY A 51 -14.43 38.59 -25.93
CA GLY A 51 -13.88 38.42 -24.58
C GLY A 51 -14.70 39.16 -23.52
N ALA A 52 -15.09 40.41 -23.81
CA ALA A 52 -15.94 41.20 -22.94
C ALA A 52 -17.34 40.58 -22.77
N LEU A 53 -17.95 40.11 -23.86
CA LEU A 53 -19.22 39.38 -23.80
C LEU A 53 -19.11 38.09 -22.98
N GLY A 54 -18.02 37.34 -23.15
CA GLY A 54 -17.74 36.16 -22.33
C GLY A 54 -17.68 36.48 -20.83
N MET A 55 -16.95 37.53 -20.46
CA MET A 55 -16.88 38.00 -19.06
C MET A 55 -18.26 38.39 -18.51
N ILE A 56 -19.08 39.10 -19.29
CA ILE A 56 -20.45 39.46 -18.89
C ILE A 56 -21.30 38.21 -18.66
N VAL A 57 -21.21 37.21 -19.55
CA VAL A 57 -21.93 35.93 -19.38
C VAL A 57 -21.52 35.23 -18.09
N PHE A 58 -20.22 35.16 -17.78
CA PHE A 58 -19.75 34.56 -16.52
C PHE A 58 -20.21 35.34 -15.27
N VAL A 59 -20.23 36.67 -15.32
CA VAL A 59 -20.73 37.52 -14.21
C VAL A 59 -22.23 37.31 -13.99
N VAL A 60 -23.01 37.33 -15.06
CA VAL A 60 -24.46 37.10 -15.00
C VAL A 60 -24.76 35.69 -14.49
N TRP A 61 -24.02 34.69 -14.97
CA TRP A 61 -24.17 33.31 -14.50
C TRP A 61 -23.77 33.13 -13.03
N GLY A 62 -22.72 33.80 -12.56
CA GLY A 62 -22.31 33.80 -11.16
C GLY A 62 -23.35 34.42 -10.22
N LEU A 63 -24.04 35.48 -10.66
CA LEU A 63 -25.10 36.13 -9.89
C LEU A 63 -26.43 35.36 -9.89
N LEU A 64 -26.70 34.59 -10.95
CA LEU A 64 -27.93 33.78 -11.10
C LEU A 64 -27.79 32.37 -10.53
N SER A 65 -26.58 31.89 -10.25
CA SER A 65 -26.36 30.56 -9.70
C SER A 65 -26.90 30.51 -8.26
N PRO A 66 -27.90 29.64 -7.97
CA PRO A 66 -28.55 29.62 -6.67
C PRO A 66 -27.55 29.25 -5.58
N ALA A 67 -27.56 30.00 -4.47
CA ALA A 67 -26.80 29.63 -3.28
C ALA A 67 -27.24 28.23 -2.81
N PRO A 68 -26.30 27.37 -2.39
CA PRO A 68 -26.64 26.06 -1.87
C PRO A 68 -27.57 26.21 -0.66
N SER A 69 -28.73 25.56 -0.71
CA SER A 69 -29.75 25.62 0.33
C SER A 69 -29.66 24.44 1.29
N VAL A 70 -30.09 24.64 2.53
CA VAL A 70 -30.16 23.56 3.51
C VAL A 70 -31.09 22.44 3.01
N PRO A 71 -30.62 21.19 2.86
CA PRO A 71 -31.40 20.06 2.38
C PRO A 71 -32.60 19.76 3.30
N GLU A 72 -33.49 18.90 2.81
CA GLU A 72 -34.60 18.38 3.60
C GLU A 72 -34.13 17.36 4.65
N ALA A 73 -35.06 16.92 5.51
CA ALA A 73 -34.77 15.92 6.54
C ALA A 73 -34.17 14.64 5.90
N GLY A 74 -33.13 14.10 6.54
CA GLY A 74 -32.33 12.99 5.99
C GLY A 74 -31.15 13.43 5.12
N GLY A 75 -30.85 14.73 5.05
CA GLY A 75 -29.65 15.29 4.41
C GLY A 75 -28.48 15.50 5.36
N ILE A 76 -27.27 15.63 4.80
CA ILE A 76 -26.04 16.00 5.52
C ILE A 76 -25.62 17.39 5.07
N VAL A 77 -25.25 18.25 6.02
CA VAL A 77 -24.83 19.63 5.78
C VAL A 77 -23.48 19.88 6.43
N ILE A 78 -22.62 20.63 5.76
CA ILE A 78 -21.36 21.12 6.34
C ILE A 78 -21.41 22.64 6.36
N GLY A 79 -21.18 23.24 7.53
CA GLY A 79 -21.00 24.68 7.65
C GLY A 79 -19.70 25.12 6.97
N GLU A 80 -19.77 26.06 6.04
CA GLU A 80 -18.63 26.52 5.24
C GLU A 80 -17.53 27.16 6.11
N GLN A 81 -17.92 27.97 7.10
CA GLN A 81 -16.99 28.69 7.97
C GLN A 81 -16.58 27.85 9.18
N SER A 82 -17.50 27.09 9.76
CA SER A 82 -17.24 26.29 10.95
C SER A 82 -16.65 24.91 10.67
N GLY A 83 -16.83 24.37 9.45
CA GLY A 83 -16.48 23.00 9.08
C GLY A 83 -17.31 21.93 9.81
N THR A 84 -18.31 22.33 10.60
CA THR A 84 -19.10 21.40 11.42
C THR A 84 -20.05 20.60 10.56
N VAL A 85 -20.14 19.30 10.83
CA VAL A 85 -20.98 18.38 10.07
C VAL A 85 -22.30 18.19 10.82
N TYR A 86 -23.41 18.52 10.17
CA TYR A 86 -24.77 18.39 10.68
C TYR A 86 -25.56 17.34 9.91
N VAL A 87 -26.37 16.58 10.63
CA VAL A 87 -27.46 15.79 10.05
C VAL A 87 -28.78 16.53 10.24
N VAL A 88 -29.51 16.76 9.15
CA VAL A 88 -30.81 17.43 9.18
C VAL A 88 -31.89 16.41 9.53
N MET A 89 -32.60 16.63 10.63
CA MET A 89 -33.65 15.74 11.14
C MET A 89 -34.99 16.43 11.38
N GLY A 90 -36.07 15.65 11.28
CA GLY A 90 -37.41 16.05 11.71
C GLY A 90 -38.11 17.07 10.82
N ASN A 91 -39.36 17.37 11.21
CA ASN A 91 -40.16 18.48 10.69
C ASN A 91 -40.91 19.11 11.88
N PRO A 92 -40.50 20.29 12.41
CA PRO A 92 -39.55 21.26 11.86
C PRO A 92 -38.10 20.77 11.83
N LYS A 93 -37.27 21.36 10.94
CA LYS A 93 -35.85 20.99 10.75
C LYS A 93 -35.07 21.20 12.04
N THR A 94 -34.28 20.21 12.42
CA THR A 94 -33.32 20.27 13.52
C THR A 94 -31.94 19.81 13.04
N LEU A 95 -30.89 20.51 13.45
CA LEU A 95 -29.51 20.19 13.09
C LEU A 95 -28.87 19.40 14.22
N VAL A 96 -28.45 18.15 13.94
CA VAL A 96 -27.67 17.38 14.92
C VAL A 96 -26.19 17.46 14.56
N PRO A 97 -25.36 18.11 15.39
CA PRO A 97 -23.93 18.17 15.16
C PRO A 97 -23.30 16.79 15.34
N THR A 98 -22.32 16.49 14.49
CA THR A 98 -21.58 15.23 14.51
C THR A 98 -20.07 15.47 14.47
N PHE A 99 -19.29 14.51 14.96
CA PHE A 99 -17.82 14.63 15.06
C PHE A 99 -17.08 14.53 13.72
N ASN A 100 -17.67 13.86 12.73
CA ASN A 100 -17.06 13.57 11.45
C ASN A 100 -18.12 13.12 10.43
N LEU A 101 -17.76 13.14 9.15
CA LEU A 101 -18.64 12.73 8.05
C LEU A 101 -19.07 11.25 8.15
N ALA A 102 -18.19 10.39 8.68
CA ALA A 102 -18.50 8.98 8.89
C ALA A 102 -19.68 8.80 9.86
N SER A 103 -19.65 9.54 10.97
CA SER A 103 -20.74 9.57 11.97
C SER A 103 -22.03 10.10 11.37
N ALA A 104 -21.99 11.14 10.54
CA ALA A 104 -23.20 11.66 9.89
C ALA A 104 -23.86 10.61 8.98
N ARG A 105 -23.07 9.91 8.15
CA ARG A 105 -23.57 8.83 7.28
C ARG A 105 -24.09 7.63 8.08
N LEU A 106 -23.36 7.21 9.12
CA LEU A 106 -23.79 6.12 10.01
C LEU A 106 -25.07 6.47 10.78
N LEU A 107 -25.23 7.72 11.21
CA LEU A 107 -26.41 8.18 11.94
C LEU A 107 -27.67 8.12 11.06
N LEU A 108 -27.57 8.54 9.79
CA LEU A 108 -28.64 8.37 8.81
C LEU A 108 -29.00 6.89 8.59
N LEU A 109 -27.99 6.02 8.48
CA LEU A 109 -28.20 4.58 8.34
C LEU A 109 -28.90 3.99 9.59
N ALA A 110 -28.47 4.39 10.79
CA ALA A 110 -29.07 3.93 12.04
C ALA A 110 -30.55 4.35 12.16
N GLN A 111 -30.89 5.56 11.73
CA GLN A 111 -32.27 6.04 11.70
C GLN A 111 -33.14 5.25 10.72
N GLN A 112 -32.65 5.01 9.50
CA GLN A 112 -33.36 4.20 8.51
C GLN A 112 -33.66 2.79 9.05
N LYS A 113 -32.68 2.16 9.71
CA LYS A 113 -32.88 0.87 10.37
C LYS A 113 -33.97 0.95 11.45
N ASN A 114 -33.91 1.95 12.33
CA ASN A 114 -34.91 2.12 13.41
C ASN A 114 -36.32 2.45 12.90
N SER A 115 -36.45 3.18 11.79
CA SER A 115 -37.74 3.44 11.15
C SER A 115 -38.34 2.18 10.52
N SER A 116 -37.51 1.24 10.05
CA SER A 116 -37.97 -0.05 9.50
C SER A 116 -38.42 -1.05 10.58
N THR A 117 -37.97 -0.89 11.83
CA THR A 117 -38.37 -1.71 12.99
C THR A 117 -39.54 -1.13 13.81
N GLY A 118 -40.16 -0.03 13.36
CA GLY A 118 -41.28 0.62 14.04
C GLY A 118 -42.61 -0.18 13.96
N ASN A 119 -42.87 -0.96 15.02
CA ASN A 119 -44.16 -1.35 15.62
C ASN A 119 -45.45 -1.38 14.76
N ASN A 120 -45.81 -2.57 14.28
CA ASN A 120 -47.21 -3.03 14.22
C ASN A 120 -47.35 -4.20 15.23
N PRO A 121 -47.92 -4.00 16.43
CA PRO A 121 -48.19 -5.11 17.34
C PRO A 121 -49.39 -5.90 16.80
N GLY A 122 -49.13 -6.86 15.91
CA GLY A 122 -50.16 -7.70 15.31
C GLY A 122 -49.81 -8.44 14.01
N ALA A 123 -48.63 -8.22 13.42
CA ALA A 123 -48.21 -8.95 12.23
C ALA A 123 -47.24 -10.09 12.57
N ALA A 124 -47.59 -11.31 12.12
CA ALA A 124 -46.73 -12.51 12.19
C ALA A 124 -45.33 -12.23 11.62
N PRO A 125 -44.29 -12.96 12.07
CA PRO A 125 -42.91 -12.74 11.62
C PRO A 125 -42.84 -12.86 10.10
N ALA A 126 -42.67 -11.72 9.42
CA ALA A 126 -42.37 -11.70 8.00
C ALA A 126 -41.00 -12.34 7.79
N ALA A 127 -40.92 -13.19 6.77
CA ALA A 127 -39.70 -13.84 6.32
C ALA A 127 -38.54 -12.84 6.19
N ALA A 128 -37.32 -13.35 6.35
CA ALA A 128 -36.05 -12.62 6.31
C ALA A 128 -36.09 -11.45 5.30
N PRO A 129 -35.68 -10.24 5.72
CA PRO A 129 -35.74 -9.08 4.85
C PRO A 129 -34.91 -9.35 3.59
N ALA A 130 -35.52 -9.14 2.43
CA ALA A 130 -34.83 -9.07 1.15
C ALA A 130 -33.65 -8.09 1.27
N PRO A 131 -32.52 -8.31 0.56
CA PRO A 131 -31.36 -7.45 0.65
C PRO A 131 -31.79 -6.00 0.36
N ALA A 132 -31.64 -5.14 1.37
CA ALA A 132 -31.92 -3.73 1.24
C ALA A 132 -31.15 -3.20 0.02
N SER A 133 -31.85 -2.57 -0.92
CA SER A 133 -31.23 -1.78 -1.98
C SER A 133 -30.14 -0.90 -1.33
N PRO A 134 -28.91 -0.85 -1.88
CA PRO A 134 -27.83 -0.09 -1.26
C PRO A 134 -28.31 1.33 -1.03
N ALA A 135 -28.40 1.74 0.24
CA ALA A 135 -28.80 3.09 0.60
C ALA A 135 -27.89 4.04 -0.16
N ALA A 136 -28.46 4.86 -1.04
CA ALA A 136 -27.68 5.78 -1.84
C ALA A 136 -26.86 6.68 -0.91
N VAL A 137 -25.53 6.60 -1.03
CA VAL A 137 -24.59 7.36 -0.20
C VAL A 137 -24.94 8.83 -0.31
N LYS A 138 -25.38 9.43 0.80
CA LYS A 138 -25.75 10.84 0.84
C LYS A 138 -24.48 11.69 0.86
N ASN A 139 -24.32 12.53 -0.16
CA ASN A 139 -23.25 13.50 -0.22
C ASN A 139 -23.61 14.74 0.61
N PRO A 140 -22.65 15.28 1.38
CA PRO A 140 -22.89 16.49 2.15
C PRO A 140 -23.04 17.71 1.22
N THR A 141 -23.93 18.62 1.60
CA THR A 141 -24.03 19.95 0.98
C THR A 141 -23.31 20.96 1.84
N VAL A 142 -22.38 21.71 1.26
CA VAL A 142 -21.72 22.83 1.94
C VAL A 142 -22.63 24.04 1.85
N VAL A 143 -22.93 24.66 2.98
CA VAL A 143 -23.76 25.88 3.07
C VAL A 143 -23.11 26.83 4.06
N SER A 144 -23.38 28.13 3.91
CA SER A 144 -22.87 29.12 4.85
C SER A 144 -23.50 28.95 6.24
N ASP A 145 -22.71 29.15 7.29
CA ASP A 145 -23.17 29.10 8.68
C ASP A 145 -24.32 30.11 8.97
N GLU A 146 -24.38 31.20 8.20
CA GLU A 146 -25.47 32.19 8.27
C GLU A 146 -26.84 31.56 7.93
N GLN A 147 -26.89 30.59 7.02
CA GLN A 147 -28.11 29.85 6.68
C GLN A 147 -28.51 28.82 7.75
N LEU A 148 -27.63 28.55 8.72
CA LEU A 148 -27.83 27.55 9.77
C LEU A 148 -28.20 28.16 11.12
N LYS A 149 -28.14 29.49 11.26
CA LYS A 149 -28.28 30.20 12.55
C LYS A 149 -29.66 30.05 13.20
N ASP A 150 -30.72 30.04 12.38
CA ASP A 150 -32.11 30.05 12.85
C ASP A 150 -32.71 28.63 12.97
N ILE A 151 -31.90 27.59 12.72
CA ILE A 151 -32.34 26.19 12.81
C ILE A 151 -31.96 25.63 14.19
N PRO A 152 -32.92 25.08 14.97
CA PRO A 152 -32.63 24.49 16.28
C PRO A 152 -31.57 23.39 16.21
N ARG A 153 -30.67 23.35 17.20
CA ARG A 153 -29.57 22.37 17.28
C ARG A 153 -29.85 21.31 18.35
N GLY A 154 -29.57 20.06 18.02
CA GLY A 154 -29.59 18.94 18.96
C GLY A 154 -28.24 18.75 19.67
N LYS A 155 -28.14 17.67 20.46
CA LYS A 155 -26.90 17.28 21.14
C LYS A 155 -25.84 16.77 20.16
N LEU A 156 -24.57 16.98 20.49
CA LEU A 156 -23.44 16.41 19.75
C LEU A 156 -23.52 14.89 19.76
N THR A 157 -23.55 14.28 18.57
CA THR A 157 -23.86 12.86 18.39
C THR A 157 -22.85 12.20 17.44
N GLY A 158 -22.42 10.97 17.72
CA GLY A 158 -21.58 10.21 16.80
C GLY A 158 -20.38 9.54 17.47
N ILE A 159 -19.40 9.16 16.67
CA ILE A 159 -18.18 8.46 17.09
C ILE A 159 -17.04 9.48 17.15
N PRO A 160 -16.56 9.90 18.34
CA PRO A 160 -15.59 11.00 18.48
C PRO A 160 -14.27 10.82 17.72
N ASP A 161 -13.70 9.62 17.77
CA ASP A 161 -12.41 9.27 17.16
C ASP A 161 -12.54 8.76 15.72
N GLY A 162 -13.74 8.80 15.15
CA GLY A 162 -14.03 8.35 13.79
C GLY A 162 -13.23 9.12 12.71
N PRO A 163 -13.12 8.54 11.51
CA PRO A 163 -12.33 9.09 10.42
C PRO A 163 -12.94 10.38 9.88
N GLN A 164 -12.11 11.38 9.66
CA GLN A 164 -12.52 12.66 9.07
C GLN A 164 -12.76 12.55 7.55
N LEU A 165 -11.90 11.79 6.87
CA LEU A 165 -12.01 11.50 5.45
C LEU A 165 -12.68 10.14 5.23
N ILE A 166 -13.75 10.13 4.43
CA ILE A 166 -14.23 8.91 3.76
C ILE A 166 -13.80 9.01 2.29
N PRO A 167 -12.81 8.23 1.84
CA PRO A 167 -12.22 8.42 0.53
C PRO A 167 -13.18 8.02 -0.60
N THR A 168 -13.31 8.89 -1.59
CA THR A 168 -13.91 8.53 -2.89
C THR A 168 -13.01 7.53 -3.63
N ASP A 169 -13.51 6.93 -4.72
CA ASP A 169 -12.72 5.96 -5.51
C ASP A 169 -11.37 6.54 -5.99
N SER A 170 -11.30 7.85 -6.32
CA SER A 170 -10.06 8.51 -6.73
C SER A 170 -9.12 8.87 -5.58
N GLN A 171 -9.62 8.84 -4.35
CA GLN A 171 -8.84 9.07 -3.12
C GLN A 171 -8.43 7.76 -2.45
N ARG A 172 -8.58 6.63 -3.14
CA ARG A 172 -8.16 5.32 -2.64
C ARG A 172 -6.79 4.96 -3.17
N ILE A 173 -5.96 4.41 -2.30
CA ILE A 173 -4.65 3.90 -2.69
C ILE A 173 -4.76 2.61 -3.52
N THR A 174 -3.71 2.34 -4.30
CA THR A 174 -3.49 1.02 -4.89
C THR A 174 -3.31 -0.04 -3.79
N PRO A 175 -3.59 -1.34 -4.06
CA PRO A 175 -3.42 -2.42 -3.08
C PRO A 175 -1.95 -2.82 -2.91
N ASN A 176 -1.07 -1.84 -2.80
CA ASN A 176 0.34 -2.03 -2.51
C ASN A 176 0.60 -1.68 -1.06
N TRP A 177 1.23 -2.59 -0.34
CA TRP A 177 1.57 -2.43 1.07
C TRP A 177 3.02 -2.79 1.27
N ALA A 178 3.71 -2.10 2.16
CA ALA A 178 5.05 -2.49 2.55
C ALA A 178 5.29 -2.30 4.04
N VAL A 179 6.16 -3.13 4.59
CA VAL A 179 6.77 -2.93 5.90
C VAL A 179 8.28 -2.93 5.71
N CYS A 180 8.95 -1.92 6.24
CA CYS A 180 10.39 -1.73 6.08
C CYS A 180 11.07 -1.62 7.43
N ASP A 181 12.17 -2.34 7.57
CA ASP A 181 13.11 -2.15 8.66
C ASP A 181 14.31 -1.35 8.16
N GLN A 182 14.69 -0.32 8.91
CA GLN A 182 15.92 0.43 8.72
C GLN A 182 16.85 0.16 9.89
N VAL A 183 18.04 -0.39 9.59
CA VAL A 183 19.12 -0.49 10.57
C VAL A 183 19.70 0.89 10.80
N LEU A 184 19.74 1.34 12.05
CA LEU A 184 20.28 2.64 12.43
C LEU A 184 21.81 2.54 12.56
N LEU A 185 22.50 2.95 11.50
CA LEU A 185 23.97 2.95 11.45
C LEU A 185 24.52 4.28 11.96
N ASP A 186 25.54 4.22 12.82
CA ASP A 186 26.36 5.37 13.19
C ASP A 186 27.58 5.45 12.26
N PRO A 187 27.62 6.38 11.29
CA PRO A 187 28.68 6.45 10.30
C PRO A 187 30.04 6.88 10.89
N THR A 188 30.07 7.35 12.15
CA THR A 188 31.32 7.74 12.82
C THR A 188 32.08 6.56 13.40
N GLN A 189 31.44 5.39 13.49
CA GLN A 189 32.04 4.18 14.04
C GLN A 189 32.60 3.31 12.91
N PRO A 190 33.84 2.77 13.04
CA PRO A 190 34.42 1.89 12.03
C PRO A 190 33.63 0.59 11.80
N ASN A 191 32.96 0.10 12.85
CA ASN A 191 32.09 -1.08 12.84
C ASN A 191 30.75 -0.70 13.46
N PRO A 192 29.84 -0.07 12.71
CA PRO A 192 28.59 0.42 13.25
C PRO A 192 27.75 -0.72 13.85
N ASP A 193 27.07 -0.41 14.96
CA ASP A 193 26.12 -1.33 15.57
C ASP A 193 24.94 -1.56 14.62
N ILE A 194 24.61 -2.83 14.38
CA ILE A 194 23.47 -3.25 13.55
C ILE A 194 22.33 -3.82 14.41
N GLY A 195 22.42 -3.66 15.73
CA GLY A 195 21.45 -4.11 16.72
C GLY A 195 20.23 -3.19 16.90
N LYS A 196 20.27 -1.97 16.34
CA LYS A 196 19.18 -0.99 16.40
C LYS A 196 18.46 -0.92 15.06
N THR A 197 17.13 -1.08 15.10
CA THR A 197 16.30 -1.09 13.91
C THR A 197 14.98 -0.38 14.19
N GLU A 198 14.52 0.42 13.23
CA GLU A 198 13.20 1.04 13.24
C GLU A 198 12.34 0.47 12.13
N THR A 199 11.03 0.36 12.38
CA THR A 199 10.08 -0.21 11.43
C THR A 199 9.10 0.84 10.95
N SER A 200 8.86 0.89 9.65
CA SER A 200 7.85 1.76 9.04
C SER A 200 6.92 0.99 8.12
N VAL A 201 5.64 1.37 8.10
CA VAL A 201 4.62 0.80 7.22
C VAL A 201 4.23 1.80 6.13
N PHE A 202 4.08 1.33 4.90
CA PHE A 202 3.76 2.15 3.74
C PHE A 202 2.52 1.60 3.03
N GLY A 203 1.55 2.46 2.76
CA GLY A 203 0.35 2.14 1.98
C GLY A 203 0.34 2.90 0.65
N GLY A 204 0.08 2.18 -0.44
CA GLY A 204 -0.05 2.76 -1.79
C GLY A 204 1.27 3.05 -2.50
N VAL A 205 2.41 2.69 -1.90
CA VAL A 205 3.74 2.87 -2.49
C VAL A 205 4.01 1.75 -3.47
N ALA A 206 4.35 2.10 -4.72
CA ALA A 206 4.65 1.13 -5.76
C ALA A 206 5.92 0.31 -5.42
N PRO A 207 6.00 -0.98 -5.80
CA PRO A 207 7.17 -1.80 -5.51
C PRO A 207 8.49 -1.22 -6.03
N SER A 208 8.46 -0.56 -7.20
CA SER A 208 9.63 0.11 -7.78
C SER A 208 10.16 1.29 -6.96
N ALA A 209 9.39 1.78 -5.98
CA ALA A 209 9.81 2.83 -5.04
C ALA A 209 10.42 2.28 -3.74
N LEU A 210 10.34 0.96 -3.51
CA LEU A 210 10.82 0.31 -2.28
C LEU A 210 12.33 0.02 -2.30
N GLY A 211 12.96 0.05 -3.47
CA GLY A 211 14.39 -0.24 -3.66
C GLY A 211 14.61 -1.30 -4.74
N THR A 212 15.75 -1.98 -4.67
CA THR A 212 16.08 -3.10 -5.57
C THR A 212 15.54 -4.40 -5.00
N GLU A 213 14.80 -5.18 -5.78
CA GLU A 213 14.32 -6.49 -5.33
C GLU A 213 15.50 -7.42 -5.00
N LEU A 214 15.39 -8.19 -3.91
CA LEU A 214 16.38 -9.18 -3.49
C LEU A 214 16.59 -10.22 -4.60
N GLY A 215 17.83 -10.36 -5.05
CA GLY A 215 18.20 -11.29 -6.11
C GLY A 215 18.03 -12.76 -5.71
N GLU A 216 17.90 -13.66 -6.70
CA GLU A 216 17.73 -15.11 -6.46
C GLU A 216 18.94 -15.77 -5.80
N LYS A 217 20.12 -15.14 -5.90
CA LYS A 217 21.37 -15.59 -5.26
C LYS A 217 21.74 -14.75 -4.04
N GLU A 218 20.85 -13.91 -3.56
CA GLU A 218 21.07 -13.03 -2.41
C GLU A 218 20.18 -13.47 -1.25
N ALA A 219 20.63 -13.19 -0.03
CA ALA A 219 19.85 -13.44 1.18
C ALA A 219 20.13 -12.39 2.25
N LEU A 220 19.20 -12.26 3.20
CA LEU A 220 19.44 -11.58 4.46
C LEU A 220 19.57 -12.62 5.57
N LEU A 221 20.61 -12.49 6.39
CA LEU A 221 20.76 -13.23 7.63
C LEU A 221 20.28 -12.33 8.77
N ALA A 222 19.23 -12.73 9.48
CA ALA A 222 18.55 -11.88 10.43
C ALA A 222 18.41 -12.52 11.82
N ALA A 223 18.70 -11.76 12.87
CA ALA A 223 18.46 -12.14 14.26
C ALA A 223 17.23 -11.42 14.80
N ALA A 224 16.27 -12.18 15.31
CA ALA A 224 15.01 -11.66 15.83
C ALA A 224 15.05 -11.49 17.37
N ASP A 225 14.06 -10.80 17.94
CA ASP A 225 13.94 -10.63 19.41
C ASP A 225 13.63 -11.92 20.18
N ASN A 226 13.13 -12.95 19.48
CA ASN A 226 12.89 -14.27 20.06
C ASN A 226 14.15 -15.13 20.24
N GLY A 227 15.34 -14.58 19.97
CA GLY A 227 16.62 -15.27 20.10
C GLY A 227 16.95 -16.24 18.96
N LYS A 228 16.11 -16.31 17.93
CA LYS A 228 16.31 -17.18 16.76
C LYS A 228 16.92 -16.41 15.59
N THR A 229 17.62 -17.15 14.73
CA THR A 229 18.21 -16.66 13.48
C THR A 229 17.40 -17.17 12.29
N TYR A 230 17.18 -16.30 11.30
CA TYR A 230 16.44 -16.61 10.09
C TYR A 230 17.27 -16.27 8.85
N LEU A 231 17.15 -17.11 7.83
CA LEU A 231 17.60 -16.81 6.48
C LEU A 231 16.38 -16.35 5.66
N ILE A 232 16.48 -15.17 5.06
CA ILE A 232 15.44 -14.58 4.20
C ILE A 232 15.95 -14.59 2.76
N TYR A 233 15.25 -15.26 1.86
CA TYR A 233 15.70 -15.49 0.49
C TYR A 233 14.51 -15.68 -0.45
N ARG A 234 14.77 -15.53 -1.74
CA ARG A 234 13.77 -15.70 -2.79
C ARG A 234 13.68 -17.15 -3.21
N LEU A 235 12.46 -17.70 -3.25
CA LEU A 235 12.21 -18.96 -3.93
C LEU A 235 12.14 -18.73 -5.46
N PRO A 236 12.57 -19.70 -6.27
CA PRO A 236 12.49 -19.60 -7.72
C PRO A 236 11.05 -19.76 -8.19
N SER A 237 10.72 -19.05 -9.26
CA SER A 237 9.44 -19.23 -9.93
C SER A 237 9.39 -20.61 -10.60
N THR A 238 8.30 -21.34 -10.39
CA THR A 238 8.06 -22.66 -11.01
C THR A 238 6.70 -22.65 -11.70
N GLN A 239 6.42 -23.64 -12.55
CA GLN A 239 5.10 -23.77 -13.18
C GLN A 239 3.96 -23.82 -12.14
N ASN A 240 4.21 -24.41 -10.96
CA ASN A 240 3.26 -24.51 -9.86
C ASN A 240 3.28 -23.29 -8.92
N ARG A 241 4.33 -22.46 -8.99
CA ARG A 241 4.53 -21.24 -8.18
C ARG A 241 5.06 -20.12 -9.09
N PRO A 242 4.25 -19.59 -10.01
CA PRO A 242 4.72 -18.60 -11.01
C PRO A 242 5.13 -17.27 -10.37
N ASN A 243 4.58 -16.94 -9.19
CA ASN A 243 4.89 -15.73 -8.43
C ASN A 243 5.58 -16.13 -7.12
N ALA A 244 6.77 -16.72 -7.20
CA ALA A 244 7.46 -17.22 -6.02
C ALA A 244 7.83 -16.06 -5.07
N ASN A 245 7.39 -16.20 -3.83
CA ASN A 245 7.56 -15.19 -2.79
C ASN A 245 8.98 -15.23 -2.21
N THR A 246 9.42 -14.10 -1.65
CA THR A 246 10.48 -14.14 -0.64
C THR A 246 9.95 -14.84 0.60
N VAL A 247 10.75 -15.75 1.17
CA VAL A 247 10.40 -16.53 2.36
C VAL A 247 11.44 -16.34 3.46
N ARG A 248 11.07 -16.69 4.68
CA ARG A 248 11.99 -16.83 5.81
C ARG A 248 12.02 -18.28 6.27
N ALA A 249 13.21 -18.77 6.59
CA ALA A 249 13.40 -20.07 7.21
C ALA A 249 14.26 -19.91 8.47
N GLU A 250 13.85 -20.54 9.57
CA GLU A 250 14.68 -20.61 10.78
C GLU A 250 15.95 -21.43 10.47
N ILE A 251 17.08 -20.99 11.01
CA ILE A 251 18.36 -21.70 10.94
C ILE A 251 18.96 -21.84 12.32
N ASP A 252 19.69 -22.93 12.56
CA ASP A 252 20.50 -23.06 13.77
C ASP A 252 21.90 -22.48 13.55
N THR A 253 22.19 -21.40 14.27
CA THR A 253 23.53 -20.82 14.32
C THR A 253 24.19 -21.03 15.68
N SER A 254 23.57 -21.77 16.60
CA SER A 254 24.13 -22.02 17.93
C SER A 254 25.25 -23.06 17.91
N ASP A 255 25.16 -24.02 16.99
CA ASP A 255 26.21 -25.00 16.73
C ASP A 255 27.03 -24.61 15.48
N SER A 256 28.30 -24.29 15.69
CA SER A 256 29.25 -23.97 14.62
C SER A 256 29.54 -25.15 13.69
N HIS A 257 29.15 -26.38 14.07
CA HIS A 257 29.26 -27.59 13.25
C HIS A 257 27.95 -27.94 12.55
N ASN A 258 26.92 -27.07 12.61
CA ASN A 258 25.68 -27.31 11.90
C ASN A 258 25.94 -27.37 10.38
N ALA A 259 25.54 -28.47 9.76
CA ALA A 259 25.74 -28.72 8.34
C ALA A 259 25.10 -27.67 7.44
N VAL A 260 23.96 -27.09 7.83
CA VAL A 260 23.28 -26.02 7.08
C VAL A 260 24.11 -24.74 7.12
N SER A 261 24.53 -24.31 8.31
CA SER A 261 25.33 -23.09 8.47
C SER A 261 26.68 -23.18 7.78
N THR A 262 27.29 -24.37 7.76
CA THR A 262 28.54 -24.64 7.05
C THR A 262 28.34 -24.67 5.53
N ALA A 263 27.37 -25.46 5.03
CA ALA A 263 27.10 -25.60 3.60
C ALA A 263 26.66 -24.30 2.94
N LEU A 264 25.85 -23.50 3.65
CA LEU A 264 25.39 -22.19 3.18
C LEU A 264 26.36 -21.05 3.49
N GLN A 265 27.56 -21.35 4.01
CA GLN A 265 28.65 -20.39 4.28
C GLN A 265 28.24 -19.23 5.23
N LEU A 266 27.44 -19.54 6.25
CA LEU A 266 26.85 -18.56 7.17
C LEU A 266 27.72 -18.29 8.43
N LEU A 267 28.72 -19.12 8.71
CA LEU A 267 29.48 -19.10 9.98
C LEU A 267 30.18 -17.77 10.28
N ASN A 268 30.63 -17.04 9.25
CA ASN A 268 31.33 -15.76 9.40
C ASN A 268 30.43 -14.55 9.10
N GLN A 269 29.14 -14.77 8.91
CA GLN A 269 28.19 -13.70 8.59
C GLN A 269 27.60 -13.12 9.87
N LYS A 270 27.54 -11.80 9.97
CA LYS A 270 26.92 -11.12 11.12
C LYS A 270 25.42 -10.92 10.84
N PRO A 271 24.51 -11.55 11.61
CA PRO A 271 23.08 -11.34 11.40
C PRO A 271 22.69 -9.89 11.70
N ARG A 272 21.90 -9.28 10.81
CA ARG A 272 21.27 -7.97 11.08
C ARG A 272 20.13 -8.14 12.07
N LYS A 273 19.85 -7.12 12.88
CA LYS A 273 18.60 -7.12 13.64
C LYS A 273 17.41 -7.01 12.69
N ILE A 274 16.35 -7.76 12.99
CA ILE A 274 15.05 -7.65 12.34
C ILE A 274 13.98 -7.48 13.40
N THR A 275 13.01 -6.62 13.13
CA THR A 275 11.87 -6.44 14.01
C THR A 275 10.85 -7.56 13.81
N GLN A 276 10.04 -7.79 14.84
CA GLN A 276 8.94 -8.76 14.73
C GLN A 276 7.92 -8.36 13.65
N GLY A 277 7.80 -7.05 13.34
CA GLY A 277 6.86 -6.54 12.35
C GLY A 277 7.23 -6.96 10.93
N LEU A 278 8.49 -6.74 10.53
CA LEU A 278 8.97 -7.21 9.24
C LEU A 278 9.05 -8.74 9.19
N LEU A 279 9.56 -9.38 10.25
CA LEU A 279 9.71 -10.84 10.29
C LEU A 279 8.38 -11.58 10.10
N ASN A 280 7.33 -11.16 10.81
CA ASN A 280 6.00 -11.79 10.70
C ASN A 280 5.32 -11.54 9.36
N ALA A 281 5.72 -10.48 8.64
CA ALA A 281 5.18 -10.18 7.34
C ALA A 281 5.76 -11.12 6.26
N ILE A 282 6.99 -11.59 6.42
CA ILE A 282 7.64 -12.52 5.50
C ILE A 282 7.07 -13.93 5.70
N PRO A 283 6.54 -14.58 4.65
CA PRO A 283 6.06 -15.96 4.72
C PRO A 283 7.11 -16.93 5.28
N GLU A 284 6.71 -17.73 6.26
CA GLU A 284 7.58 -18.73 6.88
C GLU A 284 7.50 -20.06 6.15
N VAL A 285 8.66 -20.64 5.86
CA VAL A 285 8.81 -22.02 5.38
C VAL A 285 9.45 -22.86 6.48
N PRO A 286 9.44 -24.21 6.37
CA PRO A 286 10.06 -25.07 7.36
C PRO A 286 11.51 -24.69 7.69
N ARG A 287 11.91 -24.95 8.93
CA ARG A 287 13.29 -24.77 9.39
C ARG A 287 14.25 -25.48 8.44
N LEU A 288 15.35 -24.82 8.07
CA LEU A 288 16.38 -25.47 7.25
C LEU A 288 17.15 -26.44 8.14
N THR A 289 16.95 -27.74 7.91
CA THR A 289 17.70 -28.83 8.54
C THR A 289 18.15 -29.81 7.47
N PRO A 290 19.26 -30.54 7.66
CA PRO A 290 19.66 -31.57 6.71
C PRO A 290 18.53 -32.57 6.48
N PRO A 291 18.18 -32.90 5.21
CA PRO A 291 17.14 -33.88 4.94
C PRO A 291 17.49 -35.24 5.53
N VAL A 292 16.52 -35.86 6.21
CA VAL A 292 16.69 -37.21 6.77
C VAL A 292 16.28 -38.23 5.71
N ILE A 293 17.18 -39.15 5.40
CA ILE A 293 16.98 -40.20 4.39
C ILE A 293 17.24 -41.54 5.05
N ALA A 294 16.43 -42.54 4.72
CA ALA A 294 16.61 -43.89 5.25
C ALA A 294 17.96 -44.46 4.80
N ASP A 295 18.72 -45.00 5.75
CA ASP A 295 19.93 -45.74 5.46
C ASP A 295 19.60 -47.01 4.68
N GLY A 296 20.44 -47.37 3.71
CA GLY A 296 20.26 -48.57 2.91
C GLY A 296 21.08 -48.59 1.63
N ALA A 297 20.91 -49.67 0.88
CA ALA A 297 21.51 -49.80 -0.44
C ALA A 297 20.85 -48.83 -1.44
N PRO A 298 21.62 -48.26 -2.38
CA PRO A 298 21.07 -47.46 -3.47
C PRO A 298 20.23 -48.34 -4.42
N PRO A 299 19.35 -47.75 -5.25
CA PRO A 299 18.50 -48.48 -6.20
C PRO A 299 19.29 -49.11 -7.36
N ALA A 300 20.54 -48.72 -7.57
CA ALA A 300 21.45 -49.21 -8.60
C ALA A 300 22.92 -48.98 -8.19
N ASP A 301 23.86 -49.52 -8.97
CA ASP A 301 25.30 -49.26 -8.78
C ASP A 301 25.68 -47.83 -9.20
N LEU A 302 25.94 -46.99 -8.20
CA LEU A 302 26.32 -45.57 -8.34
C LEU A 302 27.79 -45.36 -7.96
N ASP A 303 28.67 -46.25 -8.42
CA ASP A 303 30.12 -46.22 -8.20
C ASP A 303 30.50 -46.14 -6.71
N GLY A 304 29.81 -46.96 -5.89
CA GLY A 304 30.04 -47.06 -4.45
C GLY A 304 29.35 -45.99 -3.59
N LEU A 305 28.52 -45.12 -4.17
CA LEU A 305 27.65 -44.22 -3.42
C LEU A 305 26.45 -44.96 -2.82
N ALA A 306 26.02 -44.57 -1.63
CA ALA A 306 24.92 -45.15 -0.88
C ALA A 306 23.70 -44.21 -0.78
N ALA A 307 22.57 -44.73 -0.28
CA ALA A 307 21.43 -43.88 0.07
C ALA A 307 21.86 -42.77 1.04
N GLY A 308 21.38 -41.55 0.82
CA GLY A 308 21.80 -40.33 1.52
C GLY A 308 23.03 -39.64 0.93
N ASP A 309 23.75 -40.25 -0.02
CA ASP A 309 24.79 -39.54 -0.77
C ASP A 309 24.21 -38.66 -1.87
N VAL A 310 25.05 -37.74 -2.34
CA VAL A 310 24.77 -36.85 -3.46
C VAL A 310 25.86 -36.97 -4.52
N PHE A 311 25.47 -36.80 -5.77
CA PHE A 311 26.39 -36.75 -6.91
C PHE A 311 25.96 -35.70 -7.92
N SER A 312 26.86 -35.32 -8.80
CA SER A 312 26.56 -34.45 -9.95
C SER A 312 26.60 -35.22 -11.26
N THR A 313 25.86 -34.74 -12.25
CA THR A 313 26.00 -35.13 -13.66
C THR A 313 26.23 -33.88 -14.49
N GLN A 314 26.99 -34.00 -15.58
CA GLN A 314 27.30 -32.89 -16.47
C GLN A 314 26.73 -33.12 -17.88
N PRO A 315 25.51 -32.64 -18.19
CA PRO A 315 25.01 -32.68 -19.56
C PRO A 315 25.85 -31.78 -20.48
N THR A 316 25.96 -32.17 -21.75
CA THR A 316 26.79 -31.45 -22.72
C THR A 316 26.25 -30.05 -22.96
N GLY A 317 27.05 -29.03 -22.67
CA GLY A 317 26.67 -27.62 -22.86
C GLY A 317 25.74 -27.06 -21.79
N GLU A 318 25.40 -27.83 -20.76
CA GLU A 318 24.55 -27.38 -19.64
C GLU A 318 25.34 -27.22 -18.34
N GLN A 319 24.69 -26.66 -17.33
CA GLN A 319 25.23 -26.60 -15.97
C GLN A 319 25.18 -27.98 -15.29
N PRO A 320 26.05 -28.25 -14.29
CA PRO A 320 25.96 -29.46 -13.49
C PRO A 320 24.56 -29.61 -12.88
N GLN A 321 24.00 -30.81 -12.97
CA GLN A 321 22.77 -31.20 -12.28
C GLN A 321 23.14 -32.02 -11.05
N TYR A 322 22.46 -31.77 -9.93
CA TYR A 322 22.72 -32.41 -8.65
C TYR A 322 21.62 -33.42 -8.33
N TRP A 323 22.02 -34.60 -7.84
CA TRP A 323 21.13 -35.71 -7.56
C TRP A 323 21.36 -36.23 -6.15
N ALA A 324 20.28 -36.42 -5.40
CA ALA A 324 20.25 -37.09 -4.12
C ALA A 324 19.83 -38.55 -4.29
N ILE A 325 20.48 -39.46 -3.57
CA ILE A 325 20.22 -40.89 -3.62
C ILE A 325 19.32 -41.28 -2.45
N THR A 326 18.21 -41.97 -2.75
CA THR A 326 17.36 -42.63 -1.74
C THR A 326 17.45 -44.15 -1.93
N THR A 327 16.77 -44.94 -1.10
CA THR A 327 16.65 -46.40 -1.30
C THR A 327 15.70 -46.76 -2.46
N ALA A 328 14.78 -45.86 -2.82
CA ALA A 328 13.73 -46.10 -3.81
C ALA A 328 14.01 -45.52 -5.21
N GLY A 329 15.01 -44.63 -5.32
CA GLY A 329 15.27 -43.86 -6.53
C GLY A 329 16.26 -42.72 -6.30
N ILE A 330 16.38 -41.86 -7.31
CA ILE A 330 17.17 -40.62 -7.26
C ILE A 330 16.25 -39.41 -7.39
N GLN A 331 16.63 -38.28 -6.79
CA GLN A 331 15.89 -37.03 -6.89
C GLN A 331 16.81 -35.90 -7.33
N GLN A 332 16.39 -35.10 -8.30
CA GLN A 332 17.12 -33.88 -8.67
C GLN A 332 16.96 -32.85 -7.54
N VAL A 333 18.08 -32.33 -7.04
CA VAL A 333 18.12 -31.37 -5.94
C VAL A 333 18.84 -30.09 -6.34
N SER A 334 18.70 -29.05 -5.52
CA SER A 334 19.45 -27.81 -5.72
C SER A 334 20.91 -27.95 -5.30
N GLN A 335 21.77 -27.04 -5.74
CA GLN A 335 23.18 -26.99 -5.30
C GLN A 335 23.25 -26.86 -3.77
N ALA A 336 22.43 -25.97 -3.20
CA ALA A 336 22.42 -25.74 -1.76
C ALA A 336 22.03 -27.01 -0.98
N VAL A 337 21.03 -27.76 -1.45
CA VAL A 337 20.62 -29.03 -0.85
C VAL A 337 21.73 -30.07 -0.95
N ALA A 338 22.37 -30.18 -2.12
CA ALA A 338 23.48 -31.12 -2.31
C ALA A 338 24.64 -30.82 -1.35
N ASP A 339 25.01 -29.55 -1.18
CA ASP A 339 26.05 -29.14 -0.23
C ASP A 339 25.65 -29.43 1.22
N VAL A 340 24.39 -29.15 1.61
CA VAL A 340 23.88 -29.46 2.95
C VAL A 340 23.94 -30.96 3.25
N MET A 341 23.47 -31.80 2.32
CA MET A 341 23.48 -33.26 2.49
C MET A 341 24.92 -33.81 2.56
N ARG A 342 25.81 -33.30 1.70
CA ARG A 342 27.23 -33.69 1.67
C ARG A 342 27.91 -33.39 2.99
N VAL A 343 27.76 -32.16 3.49
CA VAL A 343 28.35 -31.74 4.77
C VAL A 343 27.74 -32.53 5.93
N ALA A 344 26.42 -32.79 5.91
CA ALA A 344 25.75 -33.54 6.97
C ALA A 344 26.24 -34.99 7.08
N LYS A 345 26.51 -35.65 5.95
CA LYS A 345 26.87 -37.07 5.92
C LYS A 345 28.38 -37.33 6.04
N HIS A 346 29.20 -36.53 5.37
CA HIS A 346 30.65 -36.76 5.24
C HIS A 346 31.52 -35.63 5.79
N GLY A 347 30.91 -34.57 6.32
CA GLY A 347 31.63 -33.34 6.69
C GLY A 347 32.13 -32.55 5.47
N SER A 348 32.97 -31.55 5.72
CA SER A 348 33.44 -30.61 4.68
C SER A 348 34.56 -31.16 3.78
N ALA A 349 35.06 -32.38 4.03
CA ALA A 349 36.26 -32.92 3.37
C ALA A 349 35.99 -33.79 2.14
N SER A 350 34.74 -34.18 1.87
CA SER A 350 34.39 -35.07 0.76
C SER A 350 34.13 -34.30 -0.54
N GLU A 351 34.83 -34.65 -1.62
CA GLU A 351 34.58 -34.11 -2.97
C GLU A 351 33.29 -34.69 -3.57
N LEU A 352 32.52 -33.84 -4.26
CA LEU A 352 31.31 -34.28 -4.95
C LEU A 352 31.70 -35.12 -6.18
N ARG A 353 31.30 -36.40 -6.19
CA ARG A 353 31.56 -37.27 -7.33
C ARG A 353 30.67 -36.90 -8.52
N THR A 354 31.27 -36.78 -9.70
CA THR A 354 30.55 -36.59 -10.96
C THR A 354 30.39 -37.94 -11.64
N LEU A 355 29.14 -38.34 -11.92
CA LEU A 355 28.80 -39.56 -12.64
C LEU A 355 28.40 -39.26 -14.09
N GLY A 356 28.57 -40.25 -14.96
CA GLY A 356 28.08 -40.20 -16.33
C GLY A 356 26.55 -40.29 -16.39
N LEU A 357 25.95 -39.71 -17.43
CA LEU A 357 24.50 -39.74 -17.63
C LEU A 357 23.95 -41.16 -17.87
N ASP A 358 24.79 -42.08 -18.33
CA ASP A 358 24.48 -43.51 -18.48
C ASP A 358 24.08 -44.17 -17.15
N LYS A 359 24.63 -43.69 -16.03
CA LYS A 359 24.30 -44.16 -14.68
C LYS A 359 22.89 -43.80 -14.24
N LEU A 360 22.21 -42.84 -14.88
CA LEU A 360 20.82 -42.51 -14.60
C LEU A 360 19.84 -43.49 -15.26
N SER A 361 20.31 -44.26 -16.25
CA SER A 361 19.45 -45.16 -17.03
C SER A 361 18.87 -46.29 -16.17
N GLY A 362 17.54 -46.46 -16.23
CA GLY A 362 16.85 -47.52 -15.49
C GLY A 362 16.61 -47.22 -14.00
N ILE A 363 17.07 -46.06 -13.49
CA ILE A 363 16.79 -45.63 -12.12
C ILE A 363 15.50 -44.80 -12.08
N ARG A 364 14.64 -45.07 -11.09
CA ARG A 364 13.45 -44.24 -10.85
C ARG A 364 13.86 -42.84 -10.41
N VAL A 365 13.43 -41.82 -11.15
CA VAL A 365 13.50 -40.42 -10.72
C VAL A 365 12.28 -40.07 -9.91
N LEU A 366 12.49 -39.71 -8.64
CA LEU A 366 11.44 -39.32 -7.71
C LEU A 366 10.92 -37.92 -8.03
N ARG A 367 9.61 -37.75 -7.93
CA ARG A 367 8.88 -36.49 -8.14
C ARG A 367 7.99 -36.17 -6.95
N ALA A 368 7.60 -34.89 -6.85
CA ALA A 368 6.66 -34.45 -5.82
C ALA A 368 5.39 -35.32 -5.85
N GLY A 369 5.04 -35.90 -4.69
CA GLY A 369 3.93 -36.85 -4.52
C GLY A 369 4.36 -38.32 -4.41
N ASP A 370 5.61 -38.67 -4.73
CA ASP A 370 6.15 -40.00 -4.45
C ASP A 370 6.38 -40.20 -2.93
N PRO A 371 6.17 -41.41 -2.37
CA PRO A 371 6.34 -41.67 -0.93
C PRO A 371 7.74 -41.34 -0.38
N ASP A 372 8.78 -41.57 -1.19
CA ASP A 372 10.19 -41.36 -0.82
C ASP A 372 10.73 -39.99 -1.27
N TYR A 373 9.86 -39.06 -1.71
CA TYR A 373 10.28 -37.73 -2.15
C TYR A 373 10.85 -36.92 -0.98
N ILE A 374 12.07 -36.42 -1.15
CA ILE A 374 12.77 -35.59 -0.20
C ILE A 374 12.19 -34.17 -0.27
N GLN A 375 11.62 -33.69 0.83
CA GLN A 375 10.98 -32.37 0.92
C GLN A 375 12.02 -31.25 1.00
N VAL A 376 12.50 -30.80 -0.17
CA VAL A 376 13.55 -29.76 -0.28
C VAL A 376 13.16 -28.59 -1.18
N ASP A 377 11.89 -28.52 -1.58
CA ASP A 377 11.39 -27.50 -2.52
C ASP A 377 11.51 -26.07 -1.99
N ASP A 378 11.57 -25.93 -0.66
CA ASP A 378 11.70 -24.65 0.01
C ASP A 378 13.16 -24.28 0.29
N PHE A 379 14.17 -25.08 -0.07
CA PHE A 379 15.57 -24.69 0.07
C PHE A 379 15.99 -23.65 -0.98
N PRO A 380 17.01 -22.80 -0.68
CA PRO A 380 17.66 -21.97 -1.69
C PRO A 380 18.16 -22.82 -2.88
N ARG A 381 18.19 -22.23 -4.09
CA ARG A 381 18.68 -22.96 -5.28
C ARG A 381 20.20 -23.11 -5.31
N SER A 382 20.90 -22.09 -4.82
CA SER A 382 22.35 -22.06 -4.67
C SER A 382 22.69 -21.50 -3.30
N VAL A 383 23.95 -21.66 -2.88
CA VAL A 383 24.46 -20.97 -1.69
C VAL A 383 24.29 -19.45 -1.91
N PRO A 384 23.49 -18.76 -1.10
CA PRO A 384 23.21 -17.35 -1.31
C PRO A 384 24.34 -16.47 -0.78
N THR A 385 24.51 -15.31 -1.39
CA THR A 385 25.36 -14.23 -0.87
C THR A 385 24.57 -13.46 0.19
N VAL A 386 25.02 -13.50 1.44
CA VAL A 386 24.40 -12.72 2.52
C VAL A 386 24.77 -11.24 2.35
N LEU A 387 23.75 -10.39 2.28
CA LEU A 387 23.94 -8.94 2.14
C LEU A 387 24.32 -8.30 3.49
N ASP A 388 25.31 -7.42 3.44
CA ASP A 388 25.83 -6.68 4.59
C ASP A 388 25.05 -5.38 4.81
N ALA A 389 24.37 -5.27 5.96
CA ALA A 389 23.55 -4.12 6.34
C ALA A 389 24.36 -2.82 6.43
N THR A 390 25.67 -2.88 6.65
CA THR A 390 26.55 -1.69 6.77
C THR A 390 26.95 -1.08 5.43
N LYS A 391 26.63 -1.75 4.32
CA LYS A 391 26.94 -1.32 2.95
C LYS A 391 25.68 -0.75 2.28
N ASN A 392 25.20 -1.42 1.23
CA ASN A 392 24.10 -0.94 0.39
C ASN A 392 22.75 -1.57 0.77
N SER A 393 22.58 -2.04 2.02
CA SER A 393 21.39 -2.79 2.43
C SER A 393 20.84 -2.41 3.82
N ALA A 394 21.10 -1.19 4.29
CA ALA A 394 20.64 -0.71 5.59
C ALA A 394 19.11 -0.80 5.75
N VAL A 395 18.36 -0.67 4.66
CA VAL A 395 16.90 -0.83 4.61
C VAL A 395 16.52 -2.15 3.94
N ALA A 396 15.61 -2.89 4.57
CA ALA A 396 14.95 -4.04 3.98
C ALA A 396 13.43 -3.87 4.07
N CYS A 397 12.75 -3.90 2.94
CA CYS A 397 11.31 -3.70 2.81
C CYS A 397 10.65 -4.96 2.27
N LEU A 398 9.70 -5.55 3.00
CA LEU A 398 8.78 -6.49 2.38
C LEU A 398 7.68 -5.70 1.67
N GLY A 399 7.63 -5.77 0.35
CA GLY A 399 6.52 -5.28 -0.46
C GLY A 399 5.50 -6.39 -0.71
N TRP A 400 4.22 -6.06 -0.59
CA TRP A 400 3.08 -6.89 -0.93
C TRP A 400 2.26 -6.19 -2.01
N SER A 401 1.87 -6.95 -3.03
CA SER A 401 1.00 -6.47 -4.11
C SER A 401 0.06 -7.58 -4.56
N VAL A 402 -0.98 -7.22 -5.31
CA VAL A 402 -1.88 -8.19 -5.92
C VAL A 402 -1.48 -8.41 -7.37
N VAL A 403 -1.26 -9.66 -7.74
CA VAL A 403 -0.95 -10.10 -9.10
C VAL A 403 -2.09 -10.95 -9.67
N GLY A 404 -2.22 -11.01 -11.00
CA GLY A 404 -3.31 -11.71 -11.67
C GLY A 404 -4.64 -10.96 -11.65
N GLU A 405 -5.65 -11.53 -12.32
CA GLU A 405 -6.98 -10.93 -12.49
C GLU A 405 -8.10 -11.93 -12.16
N GLY A 406 -9.29 -11.42 -11.82
CA GLY A 406 -10.46 -12.24 -11.46
C GLY A 406 -10.15 -13.25 -10.35
N ASP A 407 -10.49 -14.51 -10.57
CA ASP A 407 -10.26 -15.62 -9.62
C ASP A 407 -8.78 -16.05 -9.55
N ASN A 408 -7.95 -15.57 -10.47
CA ASN A 408 -6.50 -15.81 -10.47
C ASN A 408 -5.72 -14.78 -9.66
N ARG A 409 -6.40 -13.78 -9.06
CA ARG A 409 -5.76 -12.84 -8.14
C ARG A 409 -5.07 -13.57 -7.00
N ASP A 410 -3.84 -13.17 -6.71
CA ASP A 410 -3.05 -13.68 -5.60
C ASP A 410 -2.20 -12.57 -4.97
N GLY A 411 -1.83 -12.76 -3.71
CA GLY A 411 -0.90 -11.88 -3.00
C GLY A 411 0.53 -12.30 -3.33
N HIS A 412 1.33 -11.36 -3.82
CA HIS A 412 2.74 -11.56 -4.09
C HIS A 412 3.59 -10.71 -3.14
N THR A 413 4.60 -11.34 -2.53
CA THR A 413 5.53 -10.70 -1.61
C THR A 413 6.97 -10.81 -2.07
N SER A 414 7.65 -9.68 -2.11
CA SER A 414 9.09 -9.59 -2.40
C SER A 414 9.78 -8.70 -1.39
N VAL A 415 11.02 -9.04 -1.05
CA VAL A 415 11.89 -8.16 -0.26
C VAL A 415 12.68 -7.25 -1.19
N TYR A 416 12.74 -5.97 -0.83
CA TYR A 416 13.48 -4.92 -1.50
C TYR A 416 14.55 -4.36 -0.57
N ILE A 417 15.69 -4.01 -1.14
CA ILE A 417 16.88 -3.57 -0.43
C ILE A 417 17.26 -2.17 -0.91
N ASP A 418 17.60 -1.30 0.04
CA ASP A 418 18.07 0.06 -0.22
C ASP A 418 18.95 0.55 0.94
N THR A 419 19.51 1.76 0.83
CA THR A 419 20.20 2.45 1.93
C THR A 419 19.28 3.43 2.67
N LEU A 420 18.23 3.92 2.00
CA LEU A 420 17.28 4.90 2.53
C LEU A 420 15.85 4.37 2.44
N LEU A 421 14.98 4.83 3.35
CA LEU A 421 13.57 4.47 3.34
C LEU A 421 12.87 4.98 2.07
N PRO A 422 11.75 4.34 1.66
CA PRO A 422 10.90 4.86 0.59
C PRO A 422 10.52 6.32 0.85
N GLY A 423 10.61 7.15 -0.20
CA GLY A 423 10.38 8.60 -0.11
C GLY A 423 11.64 9.42 0.22
N GLN A 424 12.71 8.77 0.69
CA GLN A 424 14.02 9.37 0.92
C GLN A 424 15.05 8.90 -0.11
N ASN A 425 14.97 7.63 -0.52
CA ASN A 425 15.78 7.02 -1.57
C ASN A 425 15.60 7.70 -2.95
N SER A 426 16.41 7.33 -3.93
CA SER A 426 16.32 7.85 -5.31
C SER A 426 15.11 7.32 -6.10
N HIS A 427 14.31 6.42 -5.50
CA HIS A 427 13.23 5.73 -6.17
C HIS A 427 11.88 6.43 -5.91
N GLY A 428 11.17 6.80 -6.98
CA GLY A 428 9.81 7.35 -6.87
C GLY A 428 9.73 8.78 -6.31
N ALA A 429 8.55 9.13 -5.79
CA ALA A 429 8.26 10.46 -5.26
C ALA A 429 8.86 10.66 -3.87
N LYS A 430 9.19 11.90 -3.51
CA LYS A 430 9.69 12.26 -2.18
C LYS A 430 8.54 12.45 -1.19
N PHE A 431 8.66 11.86 -0.01
CA PHE A 431 7.71 12.00 1.09
C PHE A 431 8.36 11.61 2.42
N ALA A 432 7.67 11.91 3.52
CA ALA A 432 8.10 11.57 4.87
C ALA A 432 7.04 10.73 5.58
N THR A 433 7.49 9.85 6.45
CA THR A 433 6.62 9.07 7.35
C THR A 433 6.13 9.94 8.50
N THR A 434 4.90 9.71 8.93
CA THR A 434 4.39 10.23 10.20
C THR A 434 4.83 9.29 11.32
N LYS A 435 5.28 9.85 12.45
CA LYS A 435 5.67 9.06 13.61
C LYS A 435 4.45 8.35 14.20
N VAL A 436 4.60 7.06 14.49
CA VAL A 436 3.60 6.25 15.19
C VAL A 436 4.15 5.88 16.56
N THR A 437 3.32 5.98 17.60
CA THR A 437 3.70 5.69 18.98
C THR A 437 2.80 4.66 19.66
N THR A 438 1.56 4.53 19.18
CA THR A 438 0.61 3.52 19.68
C THR A 438 0.80 2.24 18.88
N PRO A 439 1.09 1.10 19.52
CA PRO A 439 1.18 -0.18 18.81
C PRO A 439 -0.20 -0.65 18.33
N GLY A 440 -0.21 -1.46 17.28
CA GLY A 440 -1.42 -2.16 16.83
C GLY A 440 -1.88 -3.26 17.79
N PRO A 441 -2.98 -3.97 17.47
CA PRO A 441 -3.54 -5.04 18.31
C PRO A 441 -2.57 -6.19 18.59
N ASN A 442 -1.62 -6.43 17.68
CA ASN A 442 -0.58 -7.45 17.83
C ASN A 442 0.55 -7.02 18.80
N ARG A 443 0.49 -5.81 19.36
CA ARG A 443 1.48 -5.23 20.29
C ARG A 443 2.90 -5.14 19.72
N VAL A 444 3.04 -5.19 18.40
CA VAL A 444 4.31 -4.95 17.72
C VAL A 444 4.38 -3.46 17.42
N PRO A 445 5.36 -2.71 17.99
CA PRO A 445 5.49 -1.29 17.72
C PRO A 445 6.00 -1.05 16.30
N ILE A 446 5.58 0.07 15.73
CA ILE A 446 6.15 0.65 14.50
C ILE A 446 6.52 2.10 14.79
N ASN A 447 7.54 2.61 14.10
CA ASN A 447 8.08 3.95 14.27
C ASN A 447 7.48 4.94 13.28
N GLY A 448 7.15 4.46 12.07
CA GLY A 448 6.67 5.31 10.98
C GLY A 448 5.49 4.71 10.22
N PHE A 449 4.63 5.58 9.71
CA PHE A 449 3.60 5.24 8.75
C PHE A 449 3.57 6.25 7.61
N TYR A 450 3.37 5.78 6.39
CA TYR A 450 3.07 6.64 5.26
C TYR A 450 1.90 6.10 4.45
N LEU A 451 0.95 6.98 4.19
CA LEU A 451 -0.04 6.89 3.13
C LEU A 451 -0.24 8.32 2.62
N GLN A 452 -0.47 8.49 1.33
CA GLN A 452 -0.56 9.82 0.72
C GLN A 452 -1.62 10.70 1.43
N PRO A 453 -1.27 11.91 1.91
CA PRO A 453 -2.23 12.78 2.57
C PRO A 453 -3.47 13.06 1.70
N GLY A 454 -4.66 13.01 2.31
CA GLY A 454 -5.93 13.16 1.58
C GLY A 454 -6.40 11.91 0.83
N PHE A 455 -5.69 10.79 0.99
CA PHE A 455 -6.11 9.46 0.54
C PHE A 455 -6.45 8.56 1.73
N GLY A 456 -7.07 7.41 1.45
CA GLY A 456 -7.27 6.36 2.43
C GLY A 456 -7.29 4.98 1.76
N ALA A 457 -7.23 3.93 2.57
CA ALA A 457 -7.35 2.57 2.09
C ALA A 457 -8.69 1.97 2.54
N VAL A 458 -9.52 1.55 1.58
CA VAL A 458 -10.75 0.81 1.85
C VAL A 458 -10.46 -0.65 1.58
N VAL A 459 -10.29 -1.43 2.64
CA VAL A 459 -9.67 -2.76 2.54
C VAL A 459 -10.49 -3.87 3.18
N GLN A 460 -10.21 -5.09 2.72
CA GLN A 460 -10.53 -6.32 3.42
C GLN A 460 -9.25 -7.06 3.76
N SER A 461 -9.10 -7.43 5.03
CA SER A 461 -7.94 -8.20 5.49
C SER A 461 -7.79 -9.51 4.71
N ALA A 462 -6.55 -9.85 4.37
CA ALA A 462 -6.19 -11.09 3.69
C ALA A 462 -5.01 -11.74 4.41
N THR A 463 -5.15 -13.04 4.69
CA THR A 463 -4.10 -13.92 5.20
C THR A 463 -3.53 -14.84 4.12
N GLY A 464 -4.13 -14.81 2.92
CA GLY A 464 -3.75 -15.58 1.74
C GLY A 464 -4.85 -15.50 0.69
N LYS A 465 -4.66 -16.14 -0.47
CA LYS A 465 -5.64 -16.11 -1.58
C LYS A 465 -7.06 -16.49 -1.15
N ALA A 466 -7.21 -17.51 -0.29
CA ALA A 466 -8.51 -18.02 0.13
C ALA A 466 -9.38 -17.03 0.92
N SER A 467 -8.76 -16.01 1.54
CA SER A 467 -9.46 -14.98 2.33
C SER A 467 -9.74 -13.69 1.56
N PHE A 468 -9.37 -13.61 0.28
CA PHE A 468 -9.68 -12.45 -0.57
C PHE A 468 -11.19 -12.22 -0.62
N GLY A 469 -11.62 -11.00 -0.29
CA GLY A 469 -13.04 -10.61 -0.23
C GLY A 469 -13.83 -11.13 0.98
N LYS A 470 -13.21 -11.92 1.88
CA LYS A 470 -13.88 -12.55 3.02
C LYS A 470 -13.40 -12.06 4.39
N GLY A 471 -12.24 -11.40 4.46
CA GLY A 471 -11.73 -10.87 5.72
C GLY A 471 -12.45 -9.62 6.21
N ALA A 472 -12.02 -9.15 7.38
CA ALA A 472 -12.58 -7.99 8.07
C ALA A 472 -12.49 -6.73 7.20
N ILE A 473 -13.58 -5.97 7.16
CA ILE A 473 -13.68 -4.72 6.39
C ILE A 473 -13.14 -3.57 7.24
N GLN A 474 -12.27 -2.77 6.66
CA GLN A 474 -11.60 -1.69 7.37
C GLN A 474 -11.36 -0.47 6.49
N LEU A 475 -11.43 0.70 7.09
CA LEU A 475 -10.90 1.93 6.52
C LEU A 475 -9.58 2.28 7.22
N ILE A 476 -8.54 2.53 6.44
CA ILE A 476 -7.24 2.99 6.93
C ILE A 476 -7.05 4.43 6.49
N SER A 477 -6.88 5.33 7.47
CA SER A 477 -6.61 6.75 7.22
C SER A 477 -5.15 7.00 6.81
N ASP A 478 -4.89 8.19 6.26
CA ASP A 478 -3.54 8.69 5.99
C ASP A 478 -2.66 8.87 7.23
N ARG A 479 -3.25 8.85 8.43
CA ARG A 479 -2.55 8.80 9.72
C ARG A 479 -2.22 7.38 10.20
N GLY A 480 -2.62 6.35 9.46
CA GLY A 480 -2.34 4.96 9.81
C GLY A 480 -3.26 4.40 10.90
N ILE A 481 -4.44 4.98 11.10
CA ILE A 481 -5.45 4.44 12.01
C ILE A 481 -6.41 3.54 11.23
N ARG A 482 -6.63 2.33 11.75
CA ARG A 482 -7.58 1.34 11.23
C ARG A 482 -8.93 1.49 11.91
N TYR A 483 -9.97 1.69 11.13
CA TYR A 483 -11.36 1.76 11.58
C TYR A 483 -12.09 0.52 11.08
N SER A 484 -12.60 -0.31 12.00
CA SER A 484 -13.32 -1.53 11.62
C SER A 484 -14.74 -1.22 11.19
N VAL A 485 -15.26 -2.00 10.25
CA VAL A 485 -16.66 -1.91 9.80
C VAL A 485 -17.29 -3.30 9.97
N PRO A 486 -18.46 -3.40 10.62
CA PRO A 486 -19.01 -4.70 11.03
C PRO A 486 -19.41 -5.59 9.85
N ASP A 487 -19.88 -5.01 8.76
CA ASP A 487 -20.44 -5.74 7.62
C ASP A 487 -20.40 -4.92 6.32
N ALA A 488 -20.57 -5.60 5.19
CA ALA A 488 -20.53 -4.99 3.86
C ALA A 488 -21.66 -4.00 3.61
N ALA A 489 -22.86 -4.24 4.14
CA ALA A 489 -23.99 -3.34 3.95
C ALA A 489 -23.75 -2.00 4.67
N THR A 490 -23.21 -2.06 5.89
CA THR A 490 -22.78 -0.86 6.64
C THR A 490 -21.67 -0.14 5.90
N ALA A 491 -20.66 -0.86 5.38
CA ALA A 491 -19.57 -0.29 4.59
C ALA A 491 -20.09 0.44 3.32
N ASP A 492 -20.92 -0.23 2.53
CA ASP A 492 -21.47 0.31 1.29
C ASP A 492 -22.35 1.54 1.54
N ALA A 493 -23.18 1.51 2.59
CA ALA A 493 -24.04 2.63 2.98
C ALA A 493 -23.27 3.91 3.37
N ILE A 494 -22.06 3.77 3.90
CA ILE A 494 -21.21 4.93 4.26
C ILE A 494 -20.21 5.31 3.16
N GLY A 495 -20.22 4.61 2.02
CA GLY A 495 -19.36 4.88 0.87
C GLY A 495 -18.01 4.18 0.88
N LEU A 496 -17.90 3.05 1.59
CA LEU A 496 -16.72 2.17 1.65
C LEU A 496 -16.93 0.89 0.81
N ASN A 497 -17.38 1.10 -0.42
CA ASN A 497 -17.49 0.07 -1.47
C ASN A 497 -16.12 -0.27 -2.09
N ASN A 498 -16.09 -1.09 -3.15
CA ASN A 498 -14.90 -1.46 -3.94
C ASN A 498 -13.65 -1.76 -3.09
N ARG A 499 -13.84 -2.60 -2.06
CA ARG A 499 -12.80 -2.94 -1.08
C ARG A 499 -11.68 -3.75 -1.73
N GLN A 500 -10.44 -3.34 -1.49
CA GLN A 500 -9.27 -4.07 -1.97
C GLN A 500 -8.72 -5.02 -0.91
N PRO A 501 -8.12 -6.17 -1.28
CA PRO A 501 -7.42 -7.00 -0.31
C PRO A 501 -6.20 -6.26 0.25
N ALA A 502 -5.90 -6.48 1.53
CA ALA A 502 -4.70 -5.99 2.19
C ALA A 502 -4.13 -7.04 3.15
N PRO A 503 -2.80 -7.21 3.24
CA PRO A 503 -2.20 -8.29 4.01
C PRO A 503 -2.31 -8.01 5.51
N GLU A 504 -3.00 -8.88 6.25
CA GLU A 504 -3.19 -8.73 7.70
C GLU A 504 -1.85 -8.72 8.45
N SER A 505 -0.83 -9.37 7.91
CA SER A 505 0.53 -9.35 8.47
C SER A 505 1.17 -7.96 8.47
N ILE A 506 0.74 -7.04 7.61
CA ILE A 506 1.22 -5.64 7.55
C ILE A 506 0.22 -4.71 8.21
N ILE A 507 -1.06 -4.72 7.79
CA ILE A 507 -2.06 -3.81 8.36
C ILE A 507 -2.30 -4.12 9.86
N GLY A 508 -2.06 -5.37 10.29
CA GLY A 508 -2.01 -5.81 11.69
C GLY A 508 -1.19 -4.93 12.63
N LEU A 509 -0.14 -4.29 12.11
CA LEU A 509 0.81 -3.46 12.85
C LEU A 509 0.27 -2.08 13.19
N LEU A 510 -0.76 -1.62 12.48
CA LEU A 510 -1.28 -0.27 12.62
C LEU A 510 -2.22 -0.13 13.84
N PRO A 511 -2.22 1.04 14.51
CA PRO A 511 -3.18 1.34 15.57
C PRO A 511 -4.64 1.18 15.13
N THR A 512 -5.49 0.75 16.06
CA THR A 512 -6.94 0.67 15.86
C THR A 512 -7.64 1.89 16.44
N GLY A 513 -8.53 2.48 15.66
CA GLY A 513 -9.53 3.44 16.12
C GLY A 513 -10.89 2.76 16.37
N ALA A 514 -11.94 3.57 16.47
CA ALA A 514 -13.29 3.07 16.69
C ALA A 514 -13.84 2.15 15.59
N SER A 515 -14.83 1.37 16.01
CA SER A 515 -15.69 0.59 15.14
C SER A 515 -16.78 1.48 14.52
N LEU A 516 -16.86 1.50 13.19
CA LEU A 516 -17.83 2.26 12.39
C LEU A 516 -19.15 1.48 12.31
N ASN A 517 -19.93 1.52 13.37
CA ASN A 517 -21.19 0.79 13.48
C ASN A 517 -22.38 1.70 13.85
N THR A 518 -23.59 1.19 13.61
CA THR A 518 -24.84 1.94 13.84
C THR A 518 -25.25 2.03 15.32
N GLN A 519 -24.64 1.26 16.22
CA GLN A 519 -24.96 1.31 17.65
C GLN A 519 -24.18 2.44 18.34
N ASP A 520 -22.88 2.51 18.10
CA ASP A 520 -22.00 3.50 18.72
C ASP A 520 -22.26 4.92 18.21
N VAL A 521 -22.72 5.08 16.97
CA VAL A 521 -23.04 6.39 16.39
C VAL A 521 -24.22 7.09 17.07
N LEU A 522 -25.10 6.35 17.75
CA LEU A 522 -26.28 6.92 18.42
C LEU A 522 -25.93 7.58 19.77
N LYS A 523 -24.68 7.48 20.22
CA LYS A 523 -24.23 8.09 21.48
C LYS A 523 -24.20 9.62 21.37
N GLN A 524 -24.68 10.27 22.43
CA GLN A 524 -24.72 11.72 22.57
C GLN A 524 -23.73 12.19 23.63
N PHE A 525 -23.16 13.37 23.43
CA PHE A 525 -22.09 13.91 24.26
C PHE A 525 -22.40 15.36 24.64
N ASP A 526 -22.29 15.66 25.93
CA ASP A 526 -22.20 17.03 26.41
C ASP A 526 -20.72 17.50 26.45
N SER A 527 -19.79 16.55 26.64
CA SER A 527 -18.33 16.73 26.50
C SER A 527 -17.65 15.41 26.14
N VAL A 528 -16.44 15.46 25.58
CA VAL A 528 -15.61 14.27 25.27
C VAL A 528 -14.46 14.18 26.29
N PRO A 529 -14.30 13.05 27.01
CA PRO A 529 -13.17 12.86 27.91
C PRO A 529 -11.83 12.92 27.19
N ILE A 530 -10.82 13.55 27.80
CA ILE A 530 -9.44 13.59 27.30
C ILE A 530 -8.69 12.40 27.89
N ASP A 531 -8.00 11.63 27.05
CA ASP A 531 -7.15 10.53 27.50
C ASP A 531 -5.93 11.08 28.26
N PRO A 532 -5.71 10.72 29.54
CA PRO A 532 -4.55 11.17 30.30
C PRO A 532 -3.21 10.65 29.75
N ASN A 533 -3.23 9.61 28.91
CA ASN A 533 -2.03 9.05 28.27
C ASN A 533 -1.78 9.60 26.86
N ALA A 534 -2.56 10.59 26.40
CA ALA A 534 -2.37 11.19 25.10
C ALA A 534 -0.98 11.84 24.97
N GLY A 535 -0.38 11.74 23.79
CA GLY A 535 0.89 12.41 23.48
C GLY A 535 0.74 13.94 23.48
N THR A 536 1.85 14.64 23.67
CA THR A 536 1.89 16.11 23.62
C THR A 536 2.32 16.61 22.23
N PHE A 537 1.78 17.76 21.82
CA PHE A 537 2.23 18.42 20.60
C PHE A 537 3.66 18.96 20.80
N PRO A 538 4.60 18.70 19.87
CA PRO A 538 5.95 19.22 19.99
C PRO A 538 5.93 20.74 19.83
N VAL A 539 6.25 21.47 20.90
CA VAL A 539 6.43 22.92 20.83
C VAL A 539 7.81 23.18 20.25
N ALA A 540 7.87 23.71 19.03
CA ALA A 540 9.13 24.11 18.41
C ALA A 540 9.79 25.16 19.31
N THR A 541 10.94 24.82 19.91
CA THR A 541 11.75 25.80 20.61
C THR A 541 12.33 26.74 19.55
N PRO A 542 12.18 28.07 19.69
CA PRO A 542 12.80 29.00 18.74
C PRO A 542 14.30 28.69 18.70
N GLN A 543 14.82 28.35 17.52
CA GLN A 543 16.26 28.28 17.32
C GLN A 543 16.82 29.65 17.73
N ALA A 544 17.65 29.67 18.78
CA ALA A 544 18.38 30.86 19.15
C ALA A 544 19.22 31.26 17.93
N GLY A 545 18.84 32.38 17.29
CA GLY A 545 19.60 32.95 16.18
C GLY A 545 21.01 33.25 16.65
N GLY A 546 21.98 32.57 16.04
CA GLY A 546 23.40 32.91 16.11
C GLY A 546 23.77 33.90 15.03
#